data_AF-A0A0H3GQR0-F1
#
_entry.id   AF-A0A0H3GQR0-F1
#
_cell.length_a   1.000
_cell.length_b   1.000
_cell.length_c   1.000
_cell.angle_alpha   90.00
_cell.angle_beta   90.00
_cell.angle_gamma   90.00
#
_symmetry.space_group_name_H-M   'P 1'
#
loop_
_entity.id
_entity.type
_entity.pdbx_description
1 polymer ?
#
loop_
_entity_poly.entity_id
_entity_poly.type
_entity_poly.pdbx_seq_one_letter_code
_entity_poly.pdbx_strand_id
1 'polypeptide(L)'
;MKQTHYFTVNFTGFTTAASEEQSYLRLIAGEHAFYTDKRHFKDPSLFDRLRLGQPLHIGTCRLKDGSYWIHWLSDGHILLEPSRQPLSIKKLLRPVGLVFFVCLIILACAPWLDIFLLLCFITMLVNPFGIFSFCSCNFSLRLRVLNAKMQRTKQGDISFCQRLEILPATSERHPPSANNEIALPKEFALEEGVILNSYYQIWFATRVRPYFIKEGACFQLATRHSFFSARLTWLSDALNNRCRPPFLADGDWVIAARRHGYDDLQALYNVSDGSVYLKNSPFHPGNQQMASIYKIAYGLVLIVMFFTLTIKLHDPMLNLGSWPFYREMLTRLTGTLLPINLLLIVMEFVRMIAHPLSRRVAGRVKVHQAILRYARRQGARMTPWELK
;
A
#
# COMPACT_ATOMS: atom_id res chain seq x y z
N MET A 1 -11.26 2.03 -14.15
CA MET A 1 -11.79 0.91 -13.33
C MET A 1 -10.66 -0.10 -13.09
N LYS A 2 -10.38 -0.51 -11.85
CA LYS A 2 -9.37 -1.55 -11.57
C LYS A 2 -9.93 -2.91 -12.02
N GLN A 3 -9.47 -3.42 -13.17
CA GLN A 3 -9.96 -4.66 -13.77
C GLN A 3 -9.39 -5.89 -13.05
N THR A 4 -10.22 -6.91 -12.90
CA THR A 4 -9.76 -8.27 -12.56
C THR A 4 -9.18 -8.91 -13.81
N HIS A 5 -8.05 -9.59 -13.70
CA HIS A 5 -7.41 -10.29 -14.80
C HIS A 5 -7.21 -11.76 -14.43
N TYR A 6 -7.32 -12.63 -15.41
CA TYR A 6 -7.24 -14.07 -15.25
C TYR A 6 -6.17 -14.58 -16.19
N PHE A 7 -5.16 -15.23 -15.64
CA PHE A 7 -4.02 -15.71 -16.41
C PHE A 7 -3.85 -17.20 -16.21
N THR A 8 -3.35 -17.87 -17.25
CA THR A 8 -2.74 -19.19 -17.16
C THR A 8 -1.26 -19.01 -17.38
N VAL A 9 -0.45 -19.35 -16.37
CA VAL A 9 1.01 -19.27 -16.39
C VAL A 9 1.59 -20.66 -16.22
N ASN A 10 2.74 -20.94 -16.79
CA ASN A 10 3.47 -22.15 -16.44
C ASN A 10 4.18 -21.93 -15.09
N PHE A 11 3.92 -22.77 -14.10
CA PHE A 11 4.38 -22.55 -12.73
C PHE A 11 5.86 -22.92 -12.55
N THR A 12 6.69 -21.93 -12.25
CA THR A 12 8.13 -22.09 -12.01
C THR A 12 8.51 -22.06 -10.54
N GLY A 13 7.54 -21.95 -9.64
CA GLY A 13 7.75 -21.80 -8.20
C GLY A 13 7.51 -20.37 -7.72
N PHE A 14 7.24 -20.24 -6.42
CA PHE A 14 7.15 -18.94 -5.76
C PHE A 14 8.49 -18.56 -5.14
N THR A 15 8.86 -17.30 -5.27
CA THR A 15 9.90 -16.68 -4.43
C THR A 15 9.26 -16.16 -3.14
N THR A 16 9.93 -16.32 -2.01
CA THR A 16 9.49 -15.86 -0.68
C THR A 16 10.20 -14.57 -0.32
N ALA A 17 9.48 -13.55 0.12
CA ALA A 17 10.11 -12.31 0.60
C ALA A 17 10.63 -12.44 2.03
N ALA A 18 11.66 -11.65 2.32
CA ALA A 18 12.12 -11.30 3.66
C ALA A 18 11.05 -10.48 4.40
N SER A 19 10.01 -11.17 4.84
CA SER A 19 8.81 -10.62 5.47
C SER A 19 8.45 -11.41 6.72
N GLU A 20 7.57 -10.85 7.54
CA GLU A 20 7.03 -11.53 8.71
C GLU A 20 6.47 -12.90 8.31
N GLU A 21 6.92 -13.96 8.99
CA GLU A 21 6.55 -15.37 8.72
C GLU A 21 6.82 -15.84 7.28
N GLN A 22 7.64 -15.12 6.51
CA GLN A 22 7.89 -15.38 5.08
C GLN A 22 6.58 -15.54 4.27
N SER A 23 5.55 -14.80 4.68
CA SER A 23 4.19 -15.05 4.21
C SER A 23 3.95 -14.51 2.80
N TYR A 24 4.70 -13.48 2.38
CA TYR A 24 4.57 -12.91 1.05
C TYR A 24 5.29 -13.73 -0.01
N LEU A 25 4.57 -13.99 -1.09
CA LEU A 25 5.05 -14.74 -2.24
C LEU A 25 5.01 -13.89 -3.49
N ARG A 26 5.99 -14.13 -4.37
CA ARG A 26 6.06 -13.53 -5.70
C ARG A 26 6.27 -14.60 -6.76
N LEU A 27 5.54 -14.45 -7.86
CA LEU A 27 5.70 -15.21 -9.10
C LEU A 27 5.98 -14.23 -10.24
N ILE A 28 6.96 -14.53 -11.07
CA ILE A 28 7.33 -13.71 -12.24
C ILE A 28 7.06 -14.57 -13.48
N ALA A 29 6.25 -14.06 -14.41
CA ALA A 29 5.98 -14.71 -15.69
C ALA A 29 6.11 -13.68 -16.82
N GLY A 30 7.19 -13.80 -17.60
CA GLY A 30 7.55 -12.82 -18.63
C GLY A 30 7.69 -11.43 -18.02
N GLU A 31 6.84 -10.51 -18.46
CA GLU A 31 6.86 -9.08 -18.06
C GLU A 31 5.90 -8.77 -16.89
N HIS A 32 5.28 -9.80 -16.32
CA HIS A 32 4.29 -9.67 -15.25
C HIS A 32 4.84 -10.20 -13.93
N ALA A 33 4.70 -9.39 -12.88
CA ALA A 33 4.94 -9.81 -11.50
C ALA A 33 3.63 -9.94 -10.74
N PHE A 34 3.47 -11.08 -10.08
CA PHE A 34 2.33 -11.46 -9.28
C PHE A 34 2.74 -11.59 -7.83
N TYR A 35 1.94 -11.05 -6.93
CA TYR A 35 2.20 -11.08 -5.49
C TYR A 35 1.01 -11.64 -4.74
N THR A 36 1.28 -12.31 -3.62
CA THR A 36 0.22 -12.75 -2.70
C THR A 36 0.75 -12.92 -1.28
N ASP A 37 -0.16 -13.17 -0.35
CA ASP A 37 0.16 -13.49 1.05
C ASP A 37 -0.45 -14.86 1.38
N LYS A 38 0.39 -15.81 1.80
CA LYS A 38 -0.04 -17.16 2.23
C LYS A 38 -1.15 -17.09 3.27
N ARG A 39 -1.09 -16.15 4.22
CA ARG A 39 -2.08 -15.95 5.30
C ARG A 39 -3.46 -15.57 4.77
N HIS A 40 -3.56 -15.10 3.52
CA HIS A 40 -4.83 -14.73 2.92
C HIS A 40 -5.66 -15.94 2.49
N PHE A 41 -5.08 -17.13 2.41
CA PHE A 41 -5.77 -18.32 1.93
C PHE A 41 -6.32 -19.15 3.08
N LYS A 42 -7.41 -19.90 2.82
CA LYS A 42 -8.02 -20.77 3.84
C LYS A 42 -7.06 -21.84 4.36
N ASP A 43 -6.33 -22.45 3.43
CA ASP A 43 -5.33 -23.47 3.72
C ASP A 43 -4.00 -23.10 3.06
N PRO A 44 -3.11 -22.39 3.79
CA PRO A 44 -1.80 -22.01 3.29
C PRO A 44 -0.88 -23.19 2.97
N SER A 45 -1.13 -24.38 3.52
CA SER A 45 -0.28 -25.56 3.30
C SER A 45 -0.40 -26.11 1.87
N LEU A 46 -1.48 -25.76 1.16
CA LEU A 46 -1.69 -26.18 -0.22
C LEU A 46 -0.69 -25.57 -1.21
N PHE A 47 -0.03 -24.46 -0.84
CA PHE A 47 1.01 -23.87 -1.68
C PHE A 47 2.18 -24.84 -1.92
N ASP A 48 2.53 -25.65 -0.93
CA ASP A 48 3.66 -26.57 -1.00
C ASP A 48 3.32 -27.84 -1.81
N ARG A 49 2.04 -28.03 -2.17
CA ARG A 49 1.57 -29.15 -3.01
C ARG A 49 1.51 -28.82 -4.50
N LEU A 50 1.70 -27.56 -4.87
CA LEU A 50 1.69 -27.12 -6.27
C LEU A 50 2.90 -27.69 -7.01
N ARG A 51 2.67 -28.31 -8.16
CA ARG A 51 3.73 -28.98 -8.94
C ARG A 51 4.37 -28.02 -9.95
N LEU A 52 5.70 -27.98 -9.96
CA LEU A 52 6.48 -27.22 -10.93
C LEU A 52 6.23 -27.72 -12.37
N GLY A 53 6.26 -26.80 -13.33
CA GLY A 53 6.07 -27.07 -14.75
C GLY A 53 4.61 -27.33 -15.17
N GLN A 54 3.65 -27.23 -14.25
CA GLN A 54 2.23 -27.38 -14.55
C GLN A 54 1.57 -26.02 -14.83
N PRO A 55 0.50 -25.98 -15.64
CA PRO A 55 -0.29 -24.78 -15.84
C PRO A 55 -0.95 -24.37 -14.53
N LEU A 56 -0.75 -23.11 -14.15
CA LEU A 56 -1.36 -22.49 -12.98
C LEU A 56 -2.31 -21.37 -13.44
N HIS A 57 -3.56 -21.52 -13.08
CA HIS A 57 -4.63 -20.55 -13.34
C HIS A 57 -4.75 -19.60 -12.16
N ILE A 58 -4.59 -18.31 -12.40
CA ILE A 58 -4.58 -17.30 -11.34
C ILE A 58 -5.65 -16.23 -11.56
N GLY A 59 -6.43 -15.96 -10.51
CA GLY A 59 -7.38 -14.85 -10.44
C GLY A 59 -6.75 -13.65 -9.75
N THR A 60 -6.58 -12.55 -10.49
CA THR A 60 -5.79 -11.41 -10.04
C THR A 60 -6.54 -10.09 -10.14
N CYS A 61 -6.05 -9.08 -9.43
CA CYS A 61 -6.39 -7.69 -9.71
C CYS A 61 -5.13 -6.88 -10.02
N ARG A 62 -5.21 -5.98 -11.00
CA ARG A 62 -4.13 -5.07 -11.31
C ARG A 62 -4.03 -3.99 -10.22
N LEU A 63 -2.84 -3.84 -9.66
CA LEU A 63 -2.48 -2.82 -8.68
C LEU A 63 -2.15 -1.49 -9.38
N LYS A 64 -2.08 -0.41 -8.61
CA LYS A 64 -1.79 0.94 -9.14
C LYS A 64 -0.42 1.04 -9.78
N ASP A 65 0.52 0.24 -9.29
CA ASP A 65 1.87 0.14 -9.81
C ASP A 65 1.98 -0.73 -11.05
N GLY A 66 0.89 -1.33 -11.52
CA GLY A 66 0.90 -2.22 -12.69
C GLY A 66 1.22 -3.67 -12.39
N SER A 67 1.63 -3.99 -11.15
CA SER A 67 1.75 -5.37 -10.70
C SER A 67 0.38 -6.02 -10.47
N TYR A 68 0.37 -7.33 -10.21
CA TYR A 68 -0.86 -8.08 -10.02
C TYR A 68 -0.90 -8.70 -8.63
N TRP A 69 -2.06 -8.60 -7.97
CA TRP A 69 -2.29 -9.28 -6.70
C TRP A 69 -3.13 -10.54 -6.93
N ILE A 70 -2.63 -11.70 -6.51
CA ILE A 70 -3.34 -12.97 -6.62
C ILE A 70 -4.33 -13.11 -5.47
N HIS A 71 -5.58 -13.40 -5.80
CA HIS A 71 -6.63 -13.64 -4.84
C HIS A 71 -7.04 -15.11 -4.73
N TRP A 72 -6.98 -15.85 -5.84
CA TRP A 72 -7.16 -17.29 -5.89
C TRP A 72 -6.27 -17.87 -6.98
N LEU A 73 -5.89 -19.13 -6.84
CA LEU A 73 -5.12 -19.84 -7.84
C LEU A 73 -5.47 -21.33 -7.84
N SER A 74 -5.32 -21.96 -9.00
CA SER A 74 -5.65 -23.38 -9.22
C SER A 74 -4.69 -23.99 -10.22
N ASP A 75 -4.21 -25.21 -9.96
CA ASP A 75 -3.49 -26.04 -10.94
C ASP A 75 -4.43 -27.00 -11.72
N GLY A 76 -5.74 -26.91 -11.46
CA GLY A 76 -6.77 -27.81 -12.00
C GLY A 76 -7.18 -28.92 -11.04
N HIS A 77 -6.32 -29.32 -10.10
CA HIS A 77 -6.60 -30.33 -9.08
C HIS A 77 -6.80 -29.72 -7.69
N ILE A 78 -5.97 -28.74 -7.35
CA ILE A 78 -5.92 -28.02 -6.10
C ILE A 78 -6.37 -26.59 -6.35
N LEU A 79 -7.38 -26.14 -5.61
CA LEU A 79 -7.80 -24.74 -5.61
C LEU A 79 -7.44 -24.09 -4.28
N LEU A 80 -6.66 -23.02 -4.35
CA LEU A 80 -6.36 -22.15 -3.22
C LEU A 80 -7.36 -20.99 -3.17
N GLU A 81 -8.27 -21.07 -2.21
CA GLU A 81 -9.31 -20.07 -1.99
C GLU A 81 -8.90 -19.00 -0.98
N PRO A 82 -9.36 -17.75 -1.17
CA PRO A 82 -9.20 -16.73 -0.16
C PRO A 82 -9.97 -17.10 1.12
N SER A 83 -9.31 -16.91 2.24
CA SER A 83 -9.89 -16.99 3.57
C SER A 83 -10.95 -15.90 3.71
N ARG A 84 -12.21 -16.34 3.72
CA ARG A 84 -13.31 -15.52 4.22
C ARG A 84 -13.27 -15.64 5.73
N GLN A 85 -12.32 -15.00 6.40
CA GLN A 85 -12.53 -14.78 7.83
C GLN A 85 -13.74 -13.86 7.93
N PRO A 86 -14.91 -14.33 8.41
CA PRO A 86 -15.96 -13.40 8.76
C PRO A 86 -15.33 -12.46 9.78
N LEU A 87 -15.49 -11.14 9.60
CA LEU A 87 -15.18 -10.21 10.68
C LEU A 87 -15.84 -10.77 11.93
N SER A 88 -15.04 -11.21 12.90
CA SER A 88 -15.59 -11.77 14.13
C SER A 88 -16.58 -10.75 14.66
N ILE A 89 -17.82 -11.17 14.91
CA ILE A 89 -18.85 -10.29 15.46
C ILE A 89 -18.30 -9.57 16.71
N LYS A 90 -17.38 -10.19 17.47
CA LYS A 90 -16.66 -9.54 18.59
C LYS A 90 -15.81 -8.33 18.15
N LYS A 91 -15.11 -8.39 17.02
CA LYS A 91 -14.38 -7.24 16.43
C LYS A 91 -15.34 -6.17 15.90
N LEU A 92 -16.52 -6.56 15.41
CA LEU A 92 -17.57 -5.63 14.98
C LEU A 92 -18.30 -4.97 16.16
N LEU A 93 -18.48 -5.69 17.28
CA LEU A 93 -19.19 -5.24 18.49
C LEU A 93 -18.33 -4.40 19.43
N ARG A 94 -17.03 -4.69 19.58
CA ARG A 94 -16.10 -3.84 20.36
C ARG A 94 -16.29 -2.34 20.12
N PRO A 95 -16.37 -1.89 18.87
CA PRO A 95 -16.58 -0.47 18.60
C PRO A 95 -18.03 -0.03 18.73
N VAL A 96 -19.04 -0.91 18.54
CA VAL A 96 -20.43 -0.59 18.90
C VAL A 96 -20.52 -0.28 20.40
N GLY A 97 -19.82 -1.06 21.23
CA GLY A 97 -19.68 -0.82 22.66
C GLY A 97 -18.96 0.49 22.98
N LEU A 98 -17.85 0.80 22.28
CA LEU A 98 -17.14 2.08 22.44
C LEU A 98 -18.02 3.26 22.02
N VAL A 99 -18.69 3.19 20.87
CA VAL A 99 -19.61 4.23 20.38
C VAL A 99 -20.76 4.40 21.36
N PHE A 100 -21.36 3.31 21.84
CA PHE A 100 -22.44 3.36 22.84
C PHE A 100 -21.98 3.97 24.17
N PHE A 101 -20.80 3.59 24.67
CA PHE A 101 -20.22 4.12 25.91
C PHE A 101 -19.86 5.60 25.78
N VAL A 102 -19.27 6.00 24.65
CA VAL A 102 -19.04 7.40 24.32
C VAL A 102 -20.38 8.13 24.23
N CYS A 103 -21.38 7.60 23.51
CA CYS A 103 -22.77 8.09 23.42
C CYS A 103 -23.44 8.35 24.77
N LEU A 104 -23.24 7.46 25.75
CA LEU A 104 -23.73 7.65 27.12
C LEU A 104 -23.05 8.81 27.85
N ILE A 105 -21.73 8.95 27.71
CA ILE A 105 -20.98 10.06 28.31
C ILE A 105 -21.39 11.41 27.68
N ILE A 106 -21.76 11.44 26.38
CA ILE A 106 -22.25 12.64 25.67
C ILE A 106 -23.57 13.14 26.22
N LEU A 107 -24.52 12.23 26.46
CA LEU A 107 -25.84 12.58 26.94
C LEU A 107 -25.76 13.28 28.31
N ALA A 108 -24.72 12.95 29.09
CA ALA A 108 -24.43 13.58 30.37
C ALA A 108 -23.73 14.95 30.27
N CYS A 109 -23.13 15.32 29.13
CA CYS A 109 -22.32 16.53 28.98
C CYS A 109 -22.79 17.45 27.84
N ALA A 110 -24.00 18.02 27.98
CA ALA A 110 -24.39 19.26 27.30
C ALA A 110 -23.61 20.45 27.94
N PRO A 111 -22.95 21.38 27.22
CA PRO A 111 -23.26 21.91 25.88
C PRO A 111 -22.04 22.10 24.94
N TRP A 112 -20.98 21.28 25.05
CA TRP A 112 -19.78 21.38 24.18
C TRP A 112 -19.91 20.56 22.89
N LEU A 113 -21.08 20.60 22.26
CA LEU A 113 -21.45 19.77 21.09
C LEU A 113 -20.37 19.78 19.99
N ASP A 114 -19.70 20.91 19.73
CA ASP A 114 -18.73 21.01 18.63
C ASP A 114 -17.41 20.24 18.86
N ILE A 115 -16.83 20.30 20.06
CA ILE A 115 -15.61 19.54 20.41
C ILE A 115 -15.94 18.06 20.55
N PHE A 116 -17.16 17.77 21.00
CA PHE A 116 -17.60 16.41 21.28
C PHE A 116 -17.96 15.63 20.01
N LEU A 117 -18.63 16.27 19.05
CA LEU A 117 -18.93 15.69 17.74
C LEU A 117 -17.65 15.36 16.96
N LEU A 118 -16.60 16.18 17.12
CA LEU A 118 -15.27 15.87 16.60
C LEU A 118 -14.70 14.57 17.22
N LEU A 119 -14.95 14.29 18.50
CA LEU A 119 -14.50 13.07 19.18
C LEU A 119 -15.33 11.83 18.80
N CYS A 120 -16.67 11.96 18.69
CA CYS A 120 -17.53 10.96 18.06
C CYS A 120 -17.08 10.64 16.64
N PHE A 121 -16.63 11.67 15.92
CA PHE A 121 -16.11 11.53 14.58
C PHE A 121 -14.73 10.87 14.56
N ILE A 122 -13.81 11.20 15.48
CA ILE A 122 -12.53 10.48 15.63
C ILE A 122 -12.78 9.01 15.96
N THR A 123 -13.73 8.69 16.85
CA THR A 123 -14.07 7.28 17.17
C THR A 123 -14.78 6.56 16.01
N MET A 124 -15.66 7.25 15.29
CA MET A 124 -16.24 6.79 14.01
C MET A 124 -15.21 6.65 12.89
N LEU A 125 -14.11 7.42 12.89
CA LEU A 125 -12.96 7.35 11.97
C LEU A 125 -11.94 6.27 12.37
N VAL A 126 -11.84 5.96 13.66
CA VAL A 126 -11.07 4.82 14.16
C VAL A 126 -11.78 3.51 13.82
N ASN A 127 -13.09 3.52 13.59
CA ASN A 127 -13.86 2.31 13.30
C ASN A 127 -14.88 2.33 12.11
N PRO A 128 -14.69 3.06 10.99
CA PRO A 128 -15.39 2.69 9.77
C PRO A 128 -14.78 1.39 9.22
N PHE A 129 -13.56 1.02 9.64
CA PHE A 129 -12.85 -0.15 9.14
C PHE A 129 -13.68 -1.43 9.19
N GLY A 130 -14.44 -1.72 10.25
CA GLY A 130 -15.26 -2.93 10.33
C GLY A 130 -16.45 -2.95 9.35
N ILE A 131 -17.32 -1.94 9.43
CA ILE A 131 -18.55 -1.86 8.63
C ILE A 131 -18.23 -1.51 7.17
N PHE A 132 -17.33 -0.57 6.91
CA PHE A 132 -16.87 -0.31 5.54
C PHE A 132 -16.09 -1.48 4.98
N SER A 133 -15.30 -2.24 5.77
CA SER A 133 -14.73 -3.50 5.26
C SER A 133 -15.83 -4.46 4.87
N PHE A 134 -16.83 -4.66 5.74
CA PHE A 134 -17.93 -5.56 5.49
C PHE A 134 -18.71 -5.16 4.23
N CYS A 135 -19.11 -3.90 4.09
CA CYS A 135 -19.77 -3.39 2.90
C CYS A 135 -18.86 -3.48 1.67
N SER A 136 -17.58 -3.11 1.79
CA SER A 136 -16.62 -3.19 0.68
C SER A 136 -16.39 -4.63 0.23
N CYS A 137 -16.37 -5.60 1.14
CA CYS A 137 -16.22 -7.01 0.79
C CYS A 137 -17.51 -7.55 0.15
N ASN A 138 -18.68 -7.29 0.73
CA ASN A 138 -19.95 -7.87 0.26
C ASN A 138 -20.51 -7.19 -1.00
N PHE A 139 -20.29 -5.89 -1.18
CA PHE A 139 -20.81 -5.11 -2.31
C PHE A 139 -19.75 -4.79 -3.37
N SER A 140 -18.50 -5.20 -3.20
CA SER A 140 -17.52 -5.04 -4.28
C SER A 140 -17.90 -5.90 -5.48
N LEU A 141 -18.29 -5.23 -6.57
CA LEU A 141 -18.44 -5.85 -7.89
C LEU A 141 -17.18 -6.63 -8.28
N ARG A 142 -15.99 -6.10 -7.95
CA ARG A 142 -14.70 -6.76 -8.19
C ARG A 142 -14.61 -8.13 -7.51
N LEU A 143 -14.94 -8.20 -6.22
CA LEU A 143 -14.88 -9.45 -5.47
C LEU A 143 -15.95 -10.44 -5.94
N ARG A 144 -17.15 -9.95 -6.32
CA ARG A 144 -18.20 -10.78 -6.90
C ARG A 144 -17.78 -11.42 -8.23
N VAL A 145 -17.24 -10.62 -9.15
CA VAL A 145 -16.74 -11.12 -10.45
C VAL A 145 -15.62 -12.13 -10.25
N LEU A 146 -14.67 -11.82 -9.38
CA LEU A 146 -13.55 -12.70 -9.04
C LEU A 146 -14.04 -14.04 -8.46
N ASN A 147 -15.00 -14.00 -7.52
CA ASN A 147 -15.60 -15.19 -6.93
C ASN A 147 -16.39 -16.00 -7.96
N ALA A 148 -17.14 -15.36 -8.85
CA ALA A 148 -17.89 -16.04 -9.91
C ALA A 148 -16.94 -16.79 -10.86
N LYS A 149 -15.82 -16.17 -11.23
CA LYS A 149 -14.79 -16.83 -12.06
C LYS A 149 -14.09 -17.96 -11.34
N MET A 150 -13.80 -17.82 -10.04
CA MET A 150 -13.29 -18.92 -9.22
C MET A 150 -14.25 -20.12 -9.19
N GLN A 151 -15.57 -19.90 -9.09
CA GLN A 151 -16.55 -20.99 -9.14
C GLN A 151 -16.58 -21.67 -10.52
N ARG A 152 -16.37 -20.95 -11.62
CA ARG A 152 -16.22 -21.56 -12.95
C ARG A 152 -14.96 -22.41 -13.05
N THR A 153 -13.83 -21.94 -12.50
CA THR A 153 -12.60 -22.74 -12.43
C THR A 153 -12.80 -24.05 -11.68
N LYS A 154 -13.59 -24.04 -10.58
CA LYS A 154 -13.95 -25.27 -9.86
C LYS A 154 -14.73 -26.27 -10.74
N GLN A 155 -15.53 -25.76 -11.66
CA GLN A 155 -16.29 -26.58 -12.61
C GLN A 155 -15.43 -27.02 -13.81
N GLY A 156 -14.13 -26.68 -13.84
CA GLY A 156 -13.21 -27.00 -14.92
C GLY A 156 -13.24 -26.02 -16.09
N ASP A 157 -14.09 -24.99 -16.06
CA ASP A 157 -14.09 -23.94 -17.09
C ASP A 157 -12.93 -22.96 -16.86
N ILE A 158 -11.88 -23.09 -17.66
CA ILE A 158 -10.69 -22.21 -17.67
C ILE A 158 -10.61 -21.35 -18.95
N SER A 159 -11.65 -21.35 -19.78
CA SER A 159 -11.66 -20.68 -21.10
C SER A 159 -11.41 -19.17 -21.04
N PHE A 160 -11.74 -18.55 -19.91
CA PHE A 160 -11.60 -17.10 -19.70
C PHE A 160 -10.18 -16.67 -19.27
N CYS A 161 -9.28 -17.61 -19.01
CA CYS A 161 -7.90 -17.32 -18.60
C CYS A 161 -7.04 -17.03 -19.84
N GLN A 162 -6.39 -15.86 -19.85
CA GLN A 162 -5.41 -15.53 -20.88
C GLN A 162 -4.12 -16.32 -20.63
N ARG A 163 -3.67 -17.11 -21.60
CA ARG A 163 -2.35 -17.76 -21.51
C ARG A 163 -1.26 -16.70 -21.63
N LEU A 164 -0.38 -16.66 -20.64
CA LEU A 164 0.87 -15.93 -20.73
C LEU A 164 1.90 -16.93 -21.23
N GLU A 165 2.28 -16.80 -22.50
CA GLU A 165 3.47 -17.48 -22.99
C GLU A 165 4.67 -16.90 -22.27
N ILE A 166 5.53 -17.79 -21.76
CA ILE A 166 6.82 -17.38 -21.23
C ILE A 166 7.62 -16.89 -22.45
N LEU A 167 7.55 -15.59 -22.73
CA LEU A 167 8.73 -14.91 -23.23
C LEU A 167 9.82 -15.30 -22.23
N PRO A 168 10.95 -15.90 -22.67
CA PRO A 168 12.01 -16.30 -21.75
C PRO A 168 12.22 -15.13 -20.82
N ALA A 169 12.06 -15.41 -19.52
CA ALA A 169 12.31 -14.42 -18.49
C ALA A 169 13.60 -13.73 -18.93
N THR A 170 13.61 -12.40 -18.94
CA THR A 170 14.83 -11.64 -19.24
C THR A 170 15.80 -11.80 -18.07
N SER A 171 16.11 -13.07 -17.73
CA SER A 171 16.77 -13.60 -16.55
C SER A 171 18.28 -13.53 -16.68
N GLU A 172 18.77 -13.12 -17.86
CA GLU A 172 20.21 -13.01 -18.15
C GLU A 172 20.63 -11.60 -18.58
N ARG A 173 19.76 -10.59 -18.50
CA ARG A 173 20.28 -9.23 -18.43
C ARG A 173 20.90 -9.07 -17.04
N HIS A 174 22.19 -9.37 -16.92
CA HIS A 174 23.02 -8.53 -16.07
C HIS A 174 22.88 -7.12 -16.65
N PRO A 175 22.10 -6.23 -16.03
CA PRO A 175 21.90 -4.93 -16.60
C PRO A 175 23.26 -4.21 -16.62
N PRO A 176 23.52 -3.32 -17.57
CA PRO A 176 24.77 -2.56 -17.60
C PRO A 176 25.00 -1.92 -16.23
N SER A 177 26.24 -2.03 -15.72
CA SER A 177 26.60 -1.54 -14.39
C SER A 177 26.11 -0.11 -14.21
N ALA A 178 25.33 0.10 -13.16
CA ALA A 178 24.67 1.37 -12.93
C ALA A 178 25.67 2.48 -12.53
N ASN A 179 26.88 2.10 -12.10
CA ASN A 179 27.96 3.02 -11.72
C ASN A 179 28.38 3.94 -12.87
N ASN A 180 28.35 3.47 -14.12
CA ASN A 180 28.78 4.27 -15.27
C ASN A 180 27.69 5.24 -15.75
N GLU A 181 26.43 5.00 -15.39
CA GLU A 181 25.29 5.77 -15.89
C GLU A 181 24.73 6.77 -14.87
N ILE A 182 24.88 6.48 -13.58
CA ILE A 182 24.22 7.21 -12.51
C ILE A 182 25.20 8.18 -11.83
N ALA A 183 25.11 9.46 -12.18
CA ALA A 183 25.79 10.52 -11.45
C ALA A 183 25.09 10.80 -10.11
N LEU A 184 25.63 10.24 -9.02
CA LEU A 184 25.13 10.46 -7.66
C LEU A 184 25.78 11.66 -6.97
N PRO A 185 25.07 12.33 -6.05
CA PRO A 185 25.71 13.28 -5.14
C PRO A 185 26.77 12.59 -4.28
N LYS A 186 27.86 13.28 -3.96
CA LYS A 186 29.00 12.78 -3.14
C LYS A 186 28.63 12.20 -1.76
N GLU A 187 27.40 12.41 -1.29
CA GLU A 187 26.91 11.89 -0.01
C GLU A 187 26.35 10.45 -0.11
N PHE A 188 26.12 9.98 -1.34
CA PHE A 188 25.48 8.70 -1.60
C PHE A 188 26.39 7.77 -2.38
N ALA A 189 26.36 6.49 -2.01
CA ALA A 189 27.00 5.40 -2.72
C ALA A 189 25.94 4.55 -3.42
N LEU A 190 26.29 4.05 -4.59
CA LEU A 190 25.52 3.02 -5.29
C LEU A 190 26.09 1.65 -4.92
N GLU A 191 25.21 0.71 -4.65
CA GLU A 191 25.54 -0.70 -4.45
C GLU A 191 24.69 -1.52 -5.40
N GLU A 192 25.34 -2.39 -6.17
CA GLU A 192 24.68 -3.33 -7.08
C GLU A 192 25.10 -4.75 -6.70
N GLY A 193 24.15 -5.69 -6.78
CA GLY A 193 24.45 -7.08 -6.52
C GLY A 193 23.22 -7.92 -6.24
N VAL A 194 23.48 -9.21 -6.03
CA VAL A 194 22.48 -10.20 -5.65
C VAL A 194 22.23 -10.12 -4.14
N ILE A 195 20.95 -10.12 -3.75
CA ILE A 195 20.52 -10.25 -2.36
C ILE A 195 20.84 -11.66 -1.87
N LEU A 196 21.54 -11.73 -0.74
CA LEU A 196 21.85 -12.95 -0.02
C LEU A 196 21.37 -12.84 1.44
N ASN A 197 21.05 -13.98 2.06
CA ASN A 197 20.74 -14.08 3.49
C ASN A 197 19.69 -13.07 3.95
N SER A 198 18.60 -12.92 3.21
CA SER A 198 17.55 -11.95 3.52
C SER A 198 16.63 -12.45 4.63
N TYR A 199 16.36 -11.59 5.61
CA TYR A 199 15.49 -11.89 6.74
C TYR A 199 14.70 -10.66 7.18
N TYR A 200 13.54 -10.91 7.77
CA TYR A 200 12.71 -9.87 8.37
C TYR A 200 13.18 -9.55 9.79
N GLN A 201 13.24 -8.26 10.12
CA GLN A 201 13.58 -7.82 11.46
C GLN A 201 12.75 -6.61 11.88
N ILE A 202 12.41 -6.56 13.16
CA ILE A 202 11.87 -5.38 13.84
C ILE A 202 12.96 -4.84 14.75
N TRP A 203 13.24 -3.53 14.68
CA TRP A 203 14.25 -2.88 15.50
C TRP A 203 13.80 -1.50 15.98
N PHE A 204 14.40 -1.05 17.08
CA PHE A 204 14.12 0.26 17.65
C PHE A 204 15.11 1.29 17.09
N ALA A 205 14.60 2.33 16.43
CA ALA A 205 15.41 3.40 15.85
C ALA A 205 16.01 4.34 16.91
N THR A 206 15.39 4.42 18.09
CA THR A 206 15.87 5.22 19.23
C THR A 206 15.96 4.34 20.47
N ARG A 207 17.04 4.49 21.25
CA ARG A 207 17.17 3.87 22.58
C ARG A 207 16.48 4.69 23.68
N VAL A 208 16.10 5.93 23.38
CA VAL A 208 15.45 6.86 24.31
C VAL A 208 13.96 6.91 24.00
N ARG A 209 13.11 6.91 25.05
CA ARG A 209 11.66 7.01 24.90
C ARG A 209 11.25 8.38 24.30
N PRO A 210 10.25 8.43 23.41
CA PRO A 210 9.48 7.29 22.89
C PRO A 210 10.29 6.46 21.88
N TYR A 211 10.19 5.13 21.99
CA TYR A 211 10.83 4.22 21.06
C TYR A 211 10.17 4.33 19.68
N PHE A 212 10.95 4.68 18.66
CA PHE A 212 10.47 4.57 17.28
C PHE A 212 10.73 3.16 16.77
N ILE A 213 9.68 2.36 16.62
CA ILE A 213 9.77 1.01 16.05
C ILE A 213 9.92 1.14 14.53
N LYS A 214 10.96 0.53 13.99
CA LYS A 214 11.15 0.28 12.57
C LYS A 214 11.04 -1.21 12.32
N GLU A 215 10.51 -1.54 11.15
CA GLU A 215 10.55 -2.89 10.61
C GLU A 215 11.05 -2.82 9.17
N GLY A 216 11.52 -3.94 8.65
CA GLY A 216 12.06 -3.99 7.31
C GLY A 216 12.74 -5.32 6.99
N ALA A 217 13.35 -5.34 5.81
CA ALA A 217 14.16 -6.45 5.35
C ALA A 217 15.64 -6.14 5.59
N CYS A 218 16.35 -7.07 6.22
CA CYS A 218 17.80 -7.07 6.34
C CYS A 218 18.36 -8.08 5.35
N PHE A 219 19.45 -7.76 4.67
CA PHE A 219 20.07 -8.64 3.70
C PHE A 219 21.53 -8.30 3.46
N GLN A 220 22.24 -9.20 2.79
CA GLN A 220 23.62 -9.02 2.42
C GLN A 220 23.73 -8.72 0.92
N LEU A 221 24.43 -7.64 0.58
CA LEU A 221 24.87 -7.32 -0.77
C LEU A 221 26.38 -7.54 -0.85
N ALA A 222 26.81 -8.53 -1.64
CA ALA A 222 28.19 -8.98 -1.70
C ALA A 222 28.74 -9.32 -0.28
N THR A 223 29.60 -8.47 0.29
CA THR A 223 30.18 -8.67 1.64
C THR A 223 29.57 -7.80 2.73
N ARG A 224 28.60 -6.94 2.41
CA ARG A 224 28.03 -5.95 3.35
C ARG A 224 26.61 -6.29 3.74
N HIS A 225 26.31 -6.13 5.03
CA HIS A 225 24.95 -6.15 5.54
C HIS A 225 24.30 -4.78 5.35
N SER A 226 23.17 -4.78 4.67
CA SER A 226 22.36 -3.60 4.41
C SER A 226 20.94 -3.88 4.90
N PHE A 227 20.22 -2.83 5.29
CA PHE A 227 18.82 -2.98 5.68
C PHE A 227 17.94 -1.95 4.99
N PHE A 228 16.72 -2.39 4.69
CA PHE A 228 15.69 -1.59 4.06
C PHE A 228 14.51 -1.43 5.01
N SER A 229 14.52 -0.35 5.80
CA SER A 229 13.40 -0.03 6.68
C SER A 229 12.14 0.31 5.87
N ALA A 230 11.10 -0.51 5.96
CA ALA A 230 9.82 -0.26 5.35
C ALA A 230 8.73 -0.99 6.13
N ARG A 231 7.55 -0.37 6.28
CA ARG A 231 6.42 -1.05 6.88
C ARG A 231 5.99 -2.21 5.97
N LEU A 232 6.29 -3.44 6.40
CA LEU A 232 6.02 -4.69 5.69
C LEU A 232 4.70 -5.31 6.15
N THR A 233 4.23 -4.97 7.34
CA THR A 233 2.97 -5.50 7.88
C THR A 233 1.79 -4.64 7.43
N TRP A 234 1.03 -5.12 6.43
CA TRP A 234 -0.23 -4.49 6.01
C TRP A 234 -1.40 -5.47 6.07
N LEU A 235 -1.69 -5.99 7.26
CA LEU A 235 -2.77 -6.96 7.47
C LEU A 235 -4.17 -6.31 7.65
N SER A 236 -4.36 -5.03 7.35
CA SER A 236 -5.61 -4.32 7.70
C SER A 236 -6.28 -3.50 6.60
N ASP A 237 -5.98 -3.71 5.32
CA ASP A 237 -6.74 -3.05 4.24
C ASP A 237 -8.08 -3.75 3.95
N ALA A 238 -8.99 -3.55 4.90
CA ALA A 238 -10.44 -3.64 4.81
C ALA A 238 -11.04 -3.15 3.46
N LEU A 239 -10.39 -2.18 2.82
CA LEU A 239 -10.97 -1.36 1.76
C LEU A 239 -10.57 -1.80 0.34
N ASN A 240 -10.14 -3.05 0.13
CA ASN A 240 -9.80 -3.59 -1.21
C ASN A 240 -8.73 -2.80 -2.00
N ASN A 241 -8.14 -1.78 -1.38
CA ASN A 241 -7.06 -0.93 -1.91
C ASN A 241 -5.70 -1.50 -1.51
N ARG A 242 -5.51 -2.80 -1.77
CA ARG A 242 -4.23 -3.45 -1.54
C ARG A 242 -3.13 -2.67 -2.28
N CYS A 243 -2.08 -2.34 -1.55
CA CYS A 243 -0.78 -1.96 -2.12
C CYS A 243 0.13 -3.18 -2.03
N ARG A 244 1.05 -3.32 -2.97
CA ARG A 244 2.08 -4.35 -2.90
C ARG A 244 3.01 -4.03 -1.71
N PRO A 245 3.33 -4.99 -0.82
CA PRO A 245 4.37 -4.79 0.19
C PRO A 245 5.75 -4.65 -0.48
N PRO A 246 6.74 -4.02 0.17
CA PRO A 246 8.11 -4.11 -0.30
C PRO A 246 8.53 -5.59 -0.35
N PHE A 247 8.90 -6.06 -1.53
CA PHE A 247 9.23 -7.45 -1.78
C PHE A 247 10.72 -7.55 -2.15
N LEU A 248 11.50 -8.16 -1.26
CA LEU A 248 12.92 -8.43 -1.43
C LEU A 248 13.14 -9.90 -1.05
N ALA A 249 13.77 -10.65 -1.94
CA ALA A 249 14.03 -12.08 -1.76
C ALA A 249 15.48 -12.41 -2.11
N ASP A 250 15.97 -13.54 -1.59
CA ASP A 250 17.28 -14.07 -1.97
C ASP A 250 17.33 -14.39 -3.46
N GLY A 251 18.47 -14.08 -4.09
CA GLY A 251 18.66 -14.24 -5.54
C GLY A 251 18.21 -13.02 -6.36
N ASP A 252 17.55 -12.03 -5.75
CA ASP A 252 17.18 -10.82 -6.47
C ASP A 252 18.38 -9.94 -6.78
N TRP A 253 18.51 -9.53 -8.04
CA TRP A 253 19.47 -8.51 -8.43
C TRP A 253 18.90 -7.13 -8.14
N VAL A 254 19.58 -6.37 -7.28
CA VAL A 254 19.13 -5.05 -6.88
C VAL A 254 20.20 -3.99 -7.09
N ILE A 255 19.73 -2.78 -7.35
CA ILE A 255 20.53 -1.56 -7.40
C ILE A 255 20.01 -0.65 -6.30
N ALA A 256 20.82 -0.44 -5.28
CA ALA A 256 20.46 0.31 -4.09
C ALA A 256 21.35 1.54 -3.95
N ALA A 257 20.73 2.67 -3.61
CA ALA A 257 21.46 3.86 -3.22
C ALA A 257 21.40 4.02 -1.71
N ARG A 258 22.56 4.18 -1.09
CA ARG A 258 22.71 4.40 0.34
C ARG A 258 23.45 5.68 0.62
N ARG A 259 23.39 6.13 1.86
CA ARG A 259 24.20 7.26 2.33
C ARG A 259 25.53 6.76 2.88
N HIS A 260 26.61 7.50 2.67
CA HIS A 260 27.89 7.17 3.31
C HIS A 260 27.76 7.14 4.84
N GLY A 261 28.33 6.10 5.45
CA GLY A 261 28.29 5.87 6.90
C GLY A 261 26.96 5.34 7.46
N TYR A 262 25.97 5.05 6.62
CA TYR A 262 24.71 4.43 7.04
C TYR A 262 24.42 3.18 6.21
N ASP A 263 23.92 2.14 6.87
CA ASP A 263 23.51 0.88 6.24
C ASP A 263 22.03 0.92 5.79
N ASP A 264 21.31 1.99 6.14
CA ASP A 264 19.92 2.20 5.73
C ASP A 264 19.85 2.70 4.29
N LEU A 265 19.36 1.83 3.41
CA LEU A 265 19.17 2.13 1.99
C LEU A 265 18.11 3.22 1.80
N GLN A 266 18.37 4.18 0.90
CA GLN A 266 17.52 5.36 0.67
C GLN A 266 16.62 5.16 -0.54
N ALA A 267 17.07 4.40 -1.53
CA ALA A 267 16.27 4.00 -2.67
C ALA A 267 16.78 2.65 -3.20
N LEU A 268 15.89 1.87 -3.77
CA LEU A 268 16.18 0.51 -4.25
C LEU A 268 15.40 0.26 -5.53
N TYR A 269 16.08 -0.27 -6.53
CA TYR A 269 15.48 -0.81 -7.75
C TYR A 269 15.77 -2.30 -7.80
N ASN A 270 14.72 -3.11 -7.76
CA ASN A 270 14.81 -4.54 -7.94
C ASN A 270 14.66 -4.85 -9.43
N VAL A 271 15.75 -5.33 -10.02
CA VAL A 271 15.83 -5.61 -11.46
C VAL A 271 15.03 -6.86 -11.80
N SER A 272 15.00 -7.84 -10.90
CA SER A 272 14.31 -9.12 -11.11
C SER A 272 12.82 -8.95 -11.40
N ASP A 273 12.13 -8.07 -10.67
CA ASP A 273 10.69 -7.83 -10.84
C ASP A 273 10.35 -6.43 -11.40
N GLY A 274 11.36 -5.58 -11.62
CA GLY A 274 11.18 -4.22 -12.11
C GLY A 274 10.61 -3.25 -11.08
N SER A 275 10.58 -3.61 -9.79
CA SER A 275 10.03 -2.76 -8.73
C SER A 275 11.01 -1.68 -8.27
N VAL A 276 10.50 -0.47 -8.07
CA VAL A 276 11.28 0.67 -7.57
C VAL A 276 10.71 1.12 -6.23
N TYR A 277 11.55 1.23 -5.21
CA TYR A 277 11.22 1.70 -3.88
C TYR A 277 12.05 2.93 -3.53
N LEU A 278 11.39 4.02 -3.15
CA LEU A 278 12.01 5.32 -2.88
C LEU A 278 11.62 5.79 -1.48
N LYS A 279 12.58 6.08 -0.60
CA LYS A 279 12.29 6.64 0.73
C LYS A 279 12.20 8.15 0.67
N ASN A 280 11.01 8.68 0.95
CA ASN A 280 10.83 10.12 1.03
C ASN A 280 11.42 10.70 2.32
N SER A 281 11.65 12.01 2.29
CA SER A 281 11.92 12.75 3.52
C SER A 281 10.59 13.10 4.20
N PRO A 282 10.51 13.09 5.54
CA PRO A 282 9.36 13.64 6.26
C PRO A 282 9.04 15.09 5.86
N PHE A 283 10.06 15.86 5.47
CA PHE A 283 9.94 17.25 5.03
C PHE A 283 9.75 17.42 3.52
N HIS A 284 9.82 16.33 2.75
CA HIS A 284 9.61 16.33 1.31
C HIS A 284 8.83 15.07 0.92
N PRO A 285 7.54 15.02 1.27
CA PRO A 285 6.66 13.95 0.81
C PRO A 285 6.55 14.01 -0.71
N GLY A 286 6.58 12.84 -1.35
CA GLY A 286 6.36 12.74 -2.78
C GLY A 286 4.90 13.00 -3.17
N ASN A 287 4.64 12.99 -4.47
CA ASN A 287 3.35 13.42 -5.01
C ASN A 287 2.21 12.47 -4.61
N GLN A 288 2.48 11.17 -4.45
CA GLN A 288 1.46 10.22 -4.03
C GLN A 288 1.07 10.41 -2.56
N GLN A 289 2.06 10.73 -1.73
CA GLN A 289 1.84 11.03 -0.32
C GLN A 289 1.06 12.34 -0.17
N MET A 290 1.44 13.39 -0.89
CA MET A 290 0.68 14.65 -0.92
C MET A 290 -0.76 14.43 -1.39
N ALA A 291 -0.97 13.72 -2.51
CA ALA A 291 -2.31 13.41 -2.99
C ALA A 291 -3.17 12.65 -1.96
N SER A 292 -2.55 11.81 -1.12
CA SER A 292 -3.23 11.12 -0.03
C SER A 292 -3.57 12.06 1.13
N ILE A 293 -2.65 12.95 1.50
CA ILE A 293 -2.88 14.02 2.48
C ILE A 293 -4.06 14.90 2.04
N TYR A 294 -4.09 15.35 0.79
CA TYR A 294 -5.20 16.13 0.23
C TYR A 294 -6.54 15.39 0.30
N LYS A 295 -6.56 14.10 -0.06
CA LYS A 295 -7.78 13.28 0.01
C LYS A 295 -8.30 13.13 1.43
N ILE A 296 -7.40 12.95 2.40
CA ILE A 296 -7.78 12.87 3.81
C ILE A 296 -8.31 14.23 4.27
N ALA A 297 -7.58 15.31 4.01
CA ALA A 297 -7.95 16.67 4.40
C ALA A 297 -9.34 17.07 3.86
N TYR A 298 -9.57 16.93 2.55
CA TYR A 298 -10.88 17.24 1.96
C TYR A 298 -11.95 16.20 2.30
N GLY A 299 -11.57 14.94 2.52
CA GLY A 299 -12.47 13.93 3.05
C GLY A 299 -13.02 14.32 4.42
N LEU A 300 -12.19 14.88 5.30
CA LEU A 300 -12.61 15.40 6.60
C LEU A 300 -13.59 16.58 6.45
N VAL A 301 -13.30 17.53 5.55
CA VAL A 301 -14.23 18.66 5.23
C VAL A 301 -15.59 18.12 4.80
N LEU A 302 -15.58 17.20 3.83
CA LEU A 302 -16.80 16.64 3.26
C LEU A 302 -17.65 15.95 4.34
N ILE A 303 -17.01 15.22 5.26
CA ILE A 303 -17.73 14.56 6.34
C ILE A 303 -18.32 15.56 7.33
N VAL A 304 -17.58 16.60 7.73
CA VAL A 304 -18.11 17.67 8.60
C VAL A 304 -19.32 18.35 7.93
N MET A 305 -19.27 18.55 6.61
CA MET A 305 -20.39 19.11 5.84
C MET A 305 -21.61 18.19 5.81
N PHE A 306 -21.43 16.89 5.53
CA PHE A 306 -22.54 15.92 5.58
C PHE A 306 -23.17 15.84 6.96
N PHE A 307 -22.35 15.92 8.01
CA PHE A 307 -22.85 15.89 9.37
C PHE A 307 -23.67 17.14 9.72
N THR A 308 -23.15 18.32 9.38
CA THR A 308 -23.84 19.60 9.55
C THR A 308 -25.18 19.61 8.79
N LEU A 309 -25.18 19.10 7.56
CA LEU A 309 -26.39 18.95 6.76
C LEU A 309 -27.41 18.03 7.43
N THR A 310 -26.96 16.91 8.00
CA THR A 310 -27.83 15.94 8.69
C THR A 310 -28.50 16.56 9.92
N ILE A 311 -27.76 17.33 10.74
CA ILE A 311 -28.33 18.06 11.88
C ILE A 311 -29.42 19.02 11.39
N LYS A 312 -29.13 19.81 10.36
CA LYS A 312 -30.08 20.79 9.82
C LYS A 312 -31.31 20.12 9.21
N LEU A 313 -31.15 18.99 8.52
CA LEU A 313 -32.27 18.18 8.02
C LEU A 313 -33.20 17.66 9.12
N HIS A 314 -32.74 17.59 10.37
CA HIS A 314 -33.57 17.20 11.51
C HIS A 314 -34.24 18.40 12.22
N ASP A 315 -33.90 19.63 11.84
CA ASP A 315 -34.54 20.82 12.40
C ASP A 315 -35.97 20.95 11.82
N PRO A 316 -37.03 20.91 12.63
CA PRO A 316 -38.41 21.04 12.16
C PRO A 316 -38.69 22.42 11.53
N MET A 317 -37.86 23.44 11.80
CA MET A 317 -37.98 24.79 11.23
C MET A 317 -37.18 24.96 9.93
N LEU A 318 -36.63 23.86 9.37
CA LEU A 318 -35.79 23.93 8.18
C LEU A 318 -36.59 24.26 6.91
N ASN A 319 -36.43 25.47 6.41
CA ASN A 319 -36.85 25.83 5.05
C ASN A 319 -35.75 25.50 4.03
N LEU A 320 -35.78 24.27 3.51
CA LEU A 320 -35.02 23.85 2.33
C LEU A 320 -35.35 24.79 1.16
N GLY A 321 -34.35 25.48 0.62
CA GLY A 321 -34.51 26.48 -0.45
C GLY A 321 -34.39 27.93 0.02
N SER A 322 -34.40 28.20 1.32
CA SER A 322 -34.24 29.57 1.82
C SER A 322 -32.80 30.07 1.66
N TRP A 323 -32.63 31.32 1.20
CA TRP A 323 -31.31 31.95 1.07
C TRP A 323 -30.47 31.95 2.37
N PRO A 324 -31.06 32.18 3.57
CA PRO A 324 -30.32 32.10 4.84
C PRO A 324 -29.67 30.72 5.07
N PHE A 325 -30.36 29.63 4.73
CA PHE A 325 -29.82 28.28 4.85
C PHE A 325 -28.58 28.09 3.96
N TYR A 326 -28.67 28.46 2.67
CA TYR A 326 -27.53 28.36 1.76
C TYR A 326 -26.35 29.23 2.20
N ARG A 327 -26.61 30.45 2.68
CA ARG A 327 -25.59 31.35 3.22
C ARG A 327 -24.89 30.76 4.44
N GLU A 328 -25.64 30.16 5.37
CA GLU A 328 -25.06 29.51 6.55
C GLU A 328 -24.21 28.29 6.15
N MET A 329 -24.70 27.44 5.24
CA MET A 329 -23.94 26.30 4.71
C MET A 329 -22.64 26.75 4.03
N LEU A 330 -22.70 27.80 3.20
CA LEU A 330 -21.53 28.34 2.53
C LEU A 330 -20.52 28.95 3.51
N THR A 331 -21.00 29.60 4.57
CA THR A 331 -20.16 30.19 5.62
C THR A 331 -19.46 29.09 6.42
N ARG A 332 -20.16 28.01 6.76
CA ARG A 332 -19.56 26.84 7.45
C ARG A 332 -18.57 26.10 6.55
N LEU A 333 -18.88 25.92 5.27
CA LEU A 333 -17.94 25.36 4.30
C LEU A 333 -16.68 26.20 4.19
N THR A 334 -16.81 27.52 4.06
CA THR A 334 -15.67 28.44 4.01
C THR A 334 -14.86 28.40 5.30
N GLY A 335 -15.53 28.43 6.46
CA GLY A 335 -14.89 28.38 7.78
C GLY A 335 -14.12 27.08 8.05
N THR A 336 -14.57 25.95 7.49
CA THR A 336 -13.87 24.66 7.59
C THR A 336 -12.75 24.52 6.55
N LEU A 337 -12.95 25.02 5.34
CA LEU A 337 -11.95 25.00 4.27
C LEU A 337 -10.76 25.90 4.56
N LEU A 338 -10.96 27.07 5.17
CA LEU A 338 -9.90 28.05 5.42
C LEU A 338 -8.71 27.48 6.23
N PRO A 339 -8.89 26.91 7.44
CA PRO A 339 -7.78 26.37 8.21
C PRO A 339 -7.12 25.16 7.54
N ILE A 340 -7.92 24.33 6.85
CA ILE A 340 -7.41 23.15 6.14
C ILE A 340 -6.56 23.55 4.94
N ASN A 341 -7.02 24.51 4.14
CA ASN A 341 -6.25 25.05 3.03
C ASN A 341 -5.00 25.78 3.54
N LEU A 342 -5.08 26.53 4.64
CA LEU A 342 -3.91 27.18 5.24
C LEU A 342 -2.86 26.13 5.66
N LEU A 343 -3.27 25.05 6.32
CA LEU A 343 -2.38 23.95 6.69
C LEU A 343 -1.74 23.30 5.45
N LEU A 344 -2.51 23.03 4.40
CA LEU A 344 -2.02 22.47 3.14
C LEU A 344 -1.02 23.40 2.44
N ILE A 345 -1.29 24.71 2.44
CA ILE A 345 -0.38 25.74 1.91
C ILE A 345 0.92 25.75 2.70
N VAL A 346 0.86 25.72 4.04
CA VAL A 346 2.07 25.65 4.89
C VAL A 346 2.87 24.39 4.59
N MET A 347 2.22 23.23 4.43
CA MET A 347 2.90 21.98 4.07
C MET A 347 3.55 22.04 2.69
N GLU A 348 2.87 22.60 1.68
CA GLU A 348 3.43 22.81 0.34
C GLU A 348 4.60 23.80 0.37
N PHE A 349 4.50 24.86 1.17
CA PHE A 349 5.56 25.84 1.36
C PHE A 349 6.79 25.21 2.02
N VAL A 350 6.60 24.42 3.10
CA VAL A 350 7.68 23.64 3.73
C VAL A 350 8.31 22.69 2.73
N ARG A 351 7.52 21.98 1.91
CA ARG A 351 8.03 21.09 0.87
C ARG A 351 8.88 21.82 -0.16
N MET A 352 8.40 22.98 -0.63
CA MET A 352 9.08 23.83 -1.60
C MET A 352 10.41 24.37 -1.06
N ILE A 353 10.45 24.74 0.21
CA ILE A 353 11.63 25.30 0.88
C ILE A 353 12.63 24.21 1.35
N ALA A 354 12.14 23.03 1.72
CA ALA A 354 12.98 21.94 2.19
C ALA A 354 13.97 21.47 1.12
N HIS A 355 13.59 21.53 -0.16
CA HIS A 355 14.43 21.14 -1.27
C HIS A 355 15.71 22.00 -1.41
N PRO A 356 15.64 23.34 -1.54
CA PRO A 356 16.83 24.19 -1.61
C PRO A 356 17.57 24.33 -0.27
N LEU A 357 16.87 24.37 0.88
CA LEU A 357 17.53 24.59 2.17
C LEU A 357 18.29 23.36 2.69
N SER A 358 17.85 22.15 2.33
CA SER A 358 18.46 20.93 2.83
C SER A 358 19.24 20.20 1.74
N ARG A 359 20.58 20.24 1.84
CA ARG A 359 21.48 19.41 1.01
C ARG A 359 21.07 17.92 1.02
N ARG A 360 20.57 17.43 2.16
CA ARG A 360 20.08 16.05 2.33
C ARG A 360 18.84 15.77 1.48
N VAL A 361 17.86 16.68 1.48
CA VAL A 361 16.64 16.54 0.68
C VAL A 361 16.97 16.66 -0.81
N ALA A 362 17.75 17.67 -1.19
CA ALA A 362 18.22 17.84 -2.57
C ALA A 362 18.97 16.60 -3.08
N GLY A 363 19.89 16.06 -2.28
CA GLY A 363 20.63 14.85 -2.59
C GLY A 363 19.72 13.63 -2.79
N ARG A 364 18.76 13.39 -1.88
CA ARG A 364 17.77 12.32 -2.03
C ARG A 364 16.93 12.45 -3.30
N VAL A 365 16.45 13.65 -3.62
CA VAL A 365 15.66 13.88 -4.84
C VAL A 365 16.49 13.56 -6.08
N LYS A 366 17.78 13.93 -6.12
CA LYS A 366 18.68 13.56 -7.21
C LYS A 366 18.86 12.04 -7.32
N VAL A 367 19.06 11.35 -6.19
CA VAL A 367 19.15 9.88 -6.13
C VAL A 367 17.88 9.24 -6.70
N HIS A 368 16.70 9.71 -6.27
CA HIS A 368 15.41 9.21 -6.77
C HIS A 368 15.30 9.39 -8.28
N GLN A 369 15.61 10.58 -8.79
CA GLN A 369 15.57 10.85 -10.22
C GLN A 369 16.53 9.97 -11.01
N ALA A 370 17.74 9.73 -10.49
CA ALA A 370 18.73 8.90 -11.16
C ALA A 370 18.29 7.44 -11.25
N ILE A 371 17.83 6.84 -10.15
CA ILE A 371 17.30 5.47 -10.13
C ILE A 371 16.07 5.36 -11.03
N LEU A 372 15.16 6.34 -11.00
CA LEU A 372 13.99 6.34 -11.87
C LEU A 372 14.32 6.45 -13.37
N ARG A 373 15.38 7.19 -13.72
CA ARG A 373 15.85 7.28 -15.11
C ARG A 373 16.44 5.94 -15.54
N TYR A 374 17.29 5.34 -14.70
CA TYR A 374 17.87 4.04 -14.97
C TYR A 374 16.81 2.95 -15.10
N ALA A 375 15.89 2.86 -14.13
CA ALA A 375 14.78 1.91 -14.15
C ALA A 375 13.93 2.06 -15.42
N ARG A 376 13.57 3.29 -15.81
CA ARG A 376 12.81 3.54 -17.06
C ARG A 376 13.56 3.07 -18.32
N ARG A 377 14.88 3.23 -18.38
CA ARG A 377 15.71 2.72 -19.49
C ARG A 377 15.77 1.20 -19.53
N GLN A 378 15.84 0.55 -18.37
CA GLN A 378 15.75 -0.90 -18.26
C GLN A 378 14.35 -1.45 -18.57
N GLY A 379 13.38 -0.57 -18.85
CA GLY A 379 12.01 -0.97 -19.14
C GLY A 379 11.23 -1.30 -17.88
N ALA A 380 11.56 -0.73 -16.73
CA ALA A 380 10.74 -0.84 -15.52
C ALA A 380 9.33 -0.30 -15.82
N ARG A 381 8.35 -1.20 -15.77
CA ARG A 381 6.94 -0.90 -16.10
C ARG A 381 6.11 -0.52 -14.89
N MET A 382 6.70 -0.66 -13.70
CA MET A 382 5.99 -0.40 -12.47
C MET A 382 6.09 1.04 -12.03
N THR A 383 5.00 1.59 -11.51
CA THR A 383 5.09 2.91 -10.89
C THR A 383 5.95 2.83 -9.64
N PRO A 384 6.88 3.77 -9.43
CA PRO A 384 7.72 3.75 -8.25
C PRO A 384 6.89 3.90 -6.98
N TRP A 385 7.36 3.25 -5.93
CA TRP A 385 6.70 3.25 -4.65
C TRP A 385 7.39 4.20 -3.67
N GLU A 386 6.62 5.16 -3.17
CA GLU A 386 7.08 6.22 -2.28
C GLU A 386 6.85 5.83 -0.81
N LEU A 387 7.92 5.39 -0.15
CA LEU A 387 7.95 5.05 1.27
C LEU A 387 8.09 6.28 2.15
N LYS A 388 7.55 6.18 3.38
CA LYS A 388 7.63 7.23 4.39
C LYS A 388 8.88 7.09 5.26
#